data_AF-L7V279-F1
#
_entry.id   AF-L7V279-F1
#
_cell.length_a   1.000
_cell.length_b   1.000
_cell.length_c   1.000
_cell.angle_alpha   90.00
_cell.angle_beta   90.00
_cell.angle_gamma   90.00
#
_symmetry.space_group_name_H-M   'P 1'
#
loop_
_entity.id
_entity.type
_entity.pdbx_description
1 polymer ?
#
loop_
_entity_poly.entity_id
_entity_poly.type
_entity_poly.pdbx_seq_one_letter_code
_entity_poly.pdbx_strand_id
1 'polypeptide(L)'
;MTSPRTRTRRGALLWVAFFLVVATALTWMVYVTLRHDVKGPTARYGALFTDVFGLREGDDVRVAGVRVGRVQKVELDQTLARVSFIVQQGQPILTDTIASITYQNIVGQRYLALAPGRTGRGIPIPPGSVIPVERTEPSFDIGTLLNGYEPLFAVLDPDQVNNFTKAVIASLQGDTSALATLVNQTSTLTATFAGNDDALANVIGSLDRVAGSLASQSAEFEHTIAQTRQMVSQFNSRRSELVESTGNMAAVVRQLGGILADVNPQIRQILDRQPGYTKHLLDIEPQVAFVGMNTPLLLKGLARVFGQGTYMNVYGCDVNFYGYFPGLNDMVPIIVAAATPGGKPMYTPKCRNVTDG
;
A
#
# COMPACT_ATOMS: atom_id res chain seq x y z
N MET A 1 70.55 -16.16 32.09
CA MET A 1 69.34 -17.01 32.15
C MET A 1 68.47 -16.39 33.25
N THR A 2 67.26 -15.87 33.07
CA THR A 2 66.06 -16.34 32.35
C THR A 2 65.11 -15.13 32.11
N SER A 3 64.38 -15.10 30.98
CA SER A 3 63.53 -13.97 30.56
C SER A 3 62.09 -14.06 31.13
N PRO A 4 61.46 -12.96 31.59
CA PRO A 4 60.09 -12.95 32.09
C PRO A 4 59.10 -12.54 30.98
N ARG A 5 58.77 -13.44 30.04
CA ARG A 5 57.82 -13.15 28.93
C ARG A 5 56.52 -13.97 28.96
N THR A 6 56.27 -14.76 29.99
CA THR A 6 55.12 -15.71 30.02
C THR A 6 53.86 -15.17 30.72
N ARG A 7 53.93 -14.05 31.46
CA ARG A 7 52.79 -13.56 32.26
C ARG A 7 51.76 -12.75 31.45
N THR A 8 52.20 -12.03 30.40
CA THR A 8 51.32 -11.19 29.56
C THR A 8 50.45 -11.99 28.58
N ARG A 9 50.90 -13.15 28.11
CA ARG A 9 50.13 -14.01 27.18
C ARG A 9 48.90 -14.65 27.83
N ARG A 10 48.96 -14.97 29.13
CA ARG A 10 47.83 -15.57 29.85
C ARG A 10 46.67 -14.60 30.05
N GLY A 11 46.97 -13.33 30.32
CA GLY A 11 45.94 -12.28 30.43
C GLY A 11 45.23 -12.01 29.10
N ALA A 12 45.99 -11.96 28.00
CA ALA A 12 45.43 -11.81 26.66
C ALA A 12 44.53 -13.01 26.26
N LEU A 13 44.94 -14.24 26.57
CA LEU A 13 44.14 -15.44 26.30
C LEU A 13 42.82 -15.44 27.09
N LEU A 14 42.85 -15.03 28.36
CA LEU A 14 41.63 -14.91 29.18
C LEU A 14 40.66 -13.86 28.62
N TRP A 15 41.19 -12.73 28.14
CA TRP A 15 40.39 -11.65 27.56
C TRP A 15 39.75 -12.07 26.23
N VAL A 16 40.50 -12.78 25.38
CA VAL A 16 39.97 -13.34 24.11
C VAL A 16 38.91 -14.40 24.39
N ALA A 17 39.12 -15.30 25.36
CA ALA A 17 38.13 -16.30 25.75
C ALA A 17 36.85 -15.65 26.28
N PHE A 18 36.97 -14.64 27.14
CA PHE A 18 35.83 -13.87 27.64
C PHE A 18 35.08 -13.17 26.50
N PHE A 19 35.79 -12.50 25.59
CA PHE A 19 35.20 -11.86 24.42
C PHE A 19 34.44 -12.85 23.54
N LEU A 20 35.00 -14.04 23.28
CA LEU A 20 34.33 -15.08 22.50
C LEU A 20 33.05 -15.60 23.18
N VAL A 21 33.07 -15.78 24.49
CA VAL A 21 31.88 -16.18 25.27
C VAL A 21 30.80 -15.10 25.20
N VAL A 22 31.18 -13.83 25.37
CA VAL A 22 30.21 -12.72 25.29
C VAL A 22 29.67 -12.57 23.86
N ALA A 23 30.53 -12.65 22.84
CA ALA A 23 30.13 -12.55 21.44
C ALA A 23 29.15 -13.68 21.07
N THR A 24 29.46 -14.92 21.43
CA THR A 24 28.56 -16.07 21.18
C THR A 24 27.24 -15.95 21.96
N ALA A 25 27.26 -15.47 23.21
CA ALA A 25 26.05 -15.23 23.98
C ALA A 25 25.16 -14.14 23.36
N LEU A 26 25.75 -13.04 22.87
CA LEU A 26 25.02 -11.98 22.19
C LEU A 26 24.48 -12.44 20.84
N THR A 27 25.27 -13.16 20.04
CA THR A 27 24.79 -13.76 18.78
C THR A 27 23.66 -14.73 19.05
N TRP A 28 23.75 -15.56 20.08
CA TRP A 28 22.69 -16.46 20.50
C TRP A 28 21.42 -15.71 20.94
N MET A 29 21.56 -14.63 21.72
CA MET A 29 20.43 -13.79 22.14
C MET A 29 19.72 -13.16 20.94
N VAL A 30 20.47 -12.58 20.00
CA VAL A 30 19.93 -12.02 18.76
C VAL A 30 19.24 -13.11 17.95
N TYR A 31 19.84 -14.29 17.83
CA TYR A 31 19.27 -15.43 17.14
C TYR A 31 17.92 -15.86 17.72
N VAL A 32 17.82 -15.99 19.05
CA VAL A 32 16.59 -16.37 19.75
C VAL A 32 15.52 -15.28 19.64
N THR A 33 15.90 -14.00 19.64
CA THR A 33 14.96 -12.89 19.53
C THR A 33 14.42 -12.73 18.10
N LEU A 34 15.25 -12.98 17.10
CA LEU A 34 14.85 -12.96 15.70
C LEU A 34 14.00 -14.19 15.33
N ARG A 35 14.24 -15.33 15.98
CA ARG A 35 13.36 -16.50 15.88
C ARG A 35 12.00 -16.20 16.49
N HIS A 36 11.10 -15.74 15.64
CA HIS A 36 9.67 -15.64 15.94
C HIS A 36 9.02 -17.03 15.95
N ASP A 37 9.50 -17.97 16.75
CA ASP A 37 8.90 -19.29 16.84
C ASP A 37 7.55 -19.23 17.58
N VAL A 38 6.67 -20.16 17.26
CA VAL A 38 5.34 -20.25 17.89
C VAL A 38 5.50 -20.99 19.22
N LYS A 39 4.93 -20.45 20.30
CA LYS A 39 5.12 -21.00 21.66
C LYS A 39 4.42 -22.37 21.79
N GLY A 40 5.11 -23.35 22.39
CA GLY A 40 4.55 -24.65 22.75
C GLY A 40 4.75 -25.75 21.71
N PRO A 41 4.21 -26.97 21.94
CA PRO A 41 4.34 -28.08 21.02
C PRO A 41 3.52 -27.85 19.75
N THR A 42 4.11 -28.19 18.60
CA THR A 42 3.52 -27.99 17.26
C THR A 42 3.38 -29.30 16.49
N ALA A 43 2.34 -29.41 15.67
CA ALA A 43 2.14 -30.47 14.69
C ALA A 43 2.37 -29.95 13.26
N ARG A 44 2.83 -30.84 12.37
CA ARG A 44 3.09 -30.54 10.96
C ARG A 44 1.89 -30.89 10.09
N TYR A 45 1.61 -30.09 9.08
CA TYR A 45 0.56 -30.33 8.09
C TYR A 45 1.01 -29.81 6.72
N GLY A 46 0.33 -30.28 5.67
CA GLY A 46 0.49 -29.78 4.31
C GLY A 46 -0.82 -29.20 3.76
N ALA A 47 -0.73 -28.33 2.75
CA ALA A 47 -1.87 -27.90 1.95
C ALA A 47 -1.42 -27.76 0.48
N LEU A 48 -2.27 -28.20 -0.44
CA LEU A 48 -2.01 -28.11 -1.89
C LEU A 48 -2.81 -26.95 -2.47
N PHE A 49 -2.15 -26.00 -3.11
CA PHE A 49 -2.77 -24.84 -3.75
C PHE A 49 -2.54 -24.86 -5.27
N THR A 50 -3.44 -24.27 -6.03
CA THR A 50 -3.21 -23.97 -7.45
C THR A 50 -2.18 -22.86 -7.64
N ASP A 51 -2.17 -21.87 -6.73
CA ASP A 51 -1.19 -20.79 -6.70
C ASP A 51 -0.96 -20.32 -5.25
N VAL A 52 0.30 -19.95 -4.97
CA VAL A 52 0.79 -19.50 -3.66
C VAL A 52 1.45 -18.11 -3.75
N PHE A 53 1.08 -17.32 -4.77
CA PHE A 53 1.69 -16.02 -5.03
C PHE A 53 1.77 -15.14 -3.77
N GLY A 54 2.99 -14.71 -3.47
CA GLY A 54 3.32 -13.84 -2.33
C GLY A 54 3.50 -14.56 -0.99
N LEU A 55 3.16 -15.85 -0.86
CA LEU A 55 3.42 -16.64 0.34
C LEU A 55 4.89 -17.12 0.36
N ARG A 56 5.53 -17.03 1.54
CA ARG A 56 6.94 -17.36 1.74
C ARG A 56 7.16 -18.23 2.95
N GLU A 57 8.32 -18.90 2.98
CA GLU A 57 8.80 -19.60 4.18
C GLU A 57 8.97 -18.60 5.33
N GLY A 58 8.48 -18.97 6.51
CA GLY A 58 8.47 -18.10 7.68
C GLY A 58 7.19 -17.29 7.88
N ASP A 59 6.33 -17.20 6.86
CA ASP A 59 5.04 -16.50 6.97
C ASP A 59 4.14 -17.14 8.03
N ASP A 60 3.23 -16.33 8.57
CA ASP A 60 2.36 -16.76 9.66
C ASP A 60 1.30 -17.75 9.19
N VAL A 61 0.94 -18.68 10.08
CA VAL A 61 -0.29 -19.45 9.96
C VAL A 61 -1.25 -18.98 11.04
N ARG A 62 -2.48 -18.64 10.66
CA ARG A 62 -3.45 -17.98 11.52
C ARG A 62 -4.81 -18.66 11.50
N VAL A 63 -5.45 -18.71 12.67
CA VAL A 63 -6.86 -19.09 12.82
C VAL A 63 -7.59 -17.88 13.37
N ALA A 64 -8.67 -17.45 12.71
CA ALA A 64 -9.42 -16.25 13.07
C ALA A 64 -8.54 -15.00 13.28
N GLY A 65 -7.47 -14.86 12.47
CA GLY A 65 -6.51 -13.76 12.55
C GLY A 65 -5.44 -13.88 13.64
N VAL A 66 -5.56 -14.85 14.55
CA VAL A 66 -4.59 -15.14 15.60
C VAL A 66 -3.51 -16.09 15.08
N ARG A 67 -2.25 -15.73 15.32
CA ARG A 67 -1.09 -16.55 14.94
C ARG A 67 -1.02 -17.82 15.78
N VAL A 68 -1.11 -18.97 15.09
CA VAL A 68 -1.07 -20.31 15.70
C VAL A 68 0.03 -21.19 15.11
N GLY A 69 0.75 -20.70 14.11
CA GLY A 69 1.67 -21.51 13.34
C GLY A 69 2.58 -20.72 12.41
N ARG A 70 3.32 -21.45 11.57
CA ARG A 70 4.27 -20.88 10.61
C ARG A 70 4.43 -21.78 9.38
N VAL A 71 4.56 -21.16 8.22
CA VAL A 71 4.93 -21.84 6.97
C VAL A 71 6.39 -22.26 7.06
N GLN A 72 6.64 -23.55 6.84
CA GLN A 72 7.97 -24.15 6.86
C GLN A 72 8.61 -24.20 5.48
N LYS A 73 7.80 -24.55 4.46
CA LYS A 73 8.31 -24.77 3.11
C LYS A 73 7.23 -24.55 2.07
N VAL A 74 7.61 -24.03 0.91
CA VAL A 74 6.74 -23.92 -0.27
C VAL A 74 7.47 -24.61 -1.43
N GLU A 75 6.88 -25.66 -1.97
CA GLU A 75 7.48 -26.46 -3.03
C GLU A 75 6.48 -26.73 -4.15
N LEU A 76 6.98 -26.92 -5.37
CA LEU A 76 6.17 -27.40 -6.47
C LEU A 76 5.99 -28.92 -6.34
N ASP A 77 4.74 -29.37 -6.34
CA ASP A 77 4.32 -30.76 -6.35
C ASP A 77 3.50 -31.01 -7.63
N GLN A 78 4.18 -31.51 -8.65
CA GLN A 78 3.65 -31.66 -10.02
C GLN A 78 3.19 -30.31 -10.59
N THR A 79 1.89 -30.06 -10.64
CA THR A 79 1.25 -28.84 -11.14
C THR A 79 0.70 -27.96 -10.03
N LEU A 80 0.76 -28.42 -8.77
CA LEU A 80 0.24 -27.72 -7.60
C LEU A 80 1.38 -27.26 -6.70
N ALA A 81 1.15 -26.23 -5.91
CA ALA A 81 2.08 -25.77 -4.89
C ALA A 81 1.75 -26.44 -3.55
N ARG A 82 2.71 -27.21 -3.01
CA ARG A 82 2.63 -27.81 -1.68
C ARG A 82 3.21 -26.87 -0.64
N VAL A 83 2.35 -26.40 0.26
CA VAL A 83 2.73 -25.59 1.42
C VAL A 83 2.83 -26.50 2.64
N SER A 84 4.02 -26.65 3.18
CA SER A 84 4.28 -27.35 4.44
C SER A 84 4.28 -26.33 5.58
N PHE A 85 3.52 -26.58 6.64
CA PHE A 85 3.38 -25.65 7.75
C PHE A 85 3.24 -26.37 9.10
N ILE A 86 3.52 -25.64 10.17
CA ILE A 86 3.35 -26.09 11.55
C ILE A 86 2.25 -25.30 12.24
N VAL A 87 1.49 -25.96 13.12
CA VAL A 87 0.43 -25.38 13.94
C VAL A 87 0.56 -25.87 15.38
N GLN A 88 0.22 -25.03 16.36
CA GLN A 88 0.15 -25.41 17.78
C GLN A 88 -0.80 -26.60 17.99
N GLN A 89 -0.41 -27.57 18.82
CA GLN A 89 -1.24 -28.75 19.10
C GLN A 89 -2.59 -28.41 19.76
N GLY A 90 -2.71 -27.27 20.44
CA GLY A 90 -3.98 -26.78 20.98
C GLY A 90 -4.99 -26.36 19.91
N GLN A 91 -4.59 -26.28 18.65
CA GLN A 91 -5.43 -25.92 17.51
C GLN A 91 -5.49 -27.08 16.51
N PRO A 92 -6.41 -28.04 16.69
CA PRO A 92 -6.53 -29.17 15.78
C PRO A 92 -7.01 -28.71 14.40
N ILE A 93 -6.40 -29.27 13.36
CA ILE A 93 -6.90 -29.16 11.99
C ILE A 93 -7.97 -30.22 11.78
N LEU A 94 -9.08 -29.84 11.16
CA LEU A 94 -10.24 -30.71 10.96
C LEU A 94 -10.33 -31.19 9.51
N THR A 95 -11.09 -32.26 9.28
CA THR A 95 -11.36 -32.80 7.94
C THR A 95 -12.09 -31.83 7.04
N ASP A 96 -12.73 -30.79 7.57
CA ASP A 96 -13.43 -29.75 6.80
C ASP A 96 -12.67 -28.42 6.76
N THR A 97 -11.47 -28.33 7.36
CA THR A 97 -10.70 -27.08 7.39
C THR A 97 -10.37 -26.59 5.99
N ILE A 98 -10.63 -25.31 5.76
CA ILE A 98 -10.29 -24.56 4.55
C ILE A 98 -9.01 -23.78 4.83
N ALA A 99 -8.03 -23.89 3.94
CA ALA A 99 -6.78 -23.14 4.00
C ALA A 99 -6.77 -22.06 2.92
N SER A 100 -6.65 -20.79 3.29
CA SER A 100 -6.65 -19.69 2.32
C SER A 100 -5.42 -18.81 2.48
N ILE A 101 -4.88 -18.29 1.39
CA ILE A 101 -3.73 -17.38 1.43
C ILE A 101 -4.26 -15.95 1.40
N THR A 102 -4.04 -15.19 2.47
CA THR A 102 -4.63 -13.86 2.66
C THR A 102 -3.55 -12.78 2.87
N TYR A 103 -3.86 -11.53 2.56
CA TYR A 103 -2.98 -10.38 2.82
C TYR A 103 -2.86 -10.10 4.32
N GLN A 104 -1.62 -10.01 4.80
CA GLN A 104 -1.31 -9.57 6.16
C GLN A 104 -1.31 -8.04 6.29
N ASN A 105 -0.84 -7.32 5.25
CA ASN A 105 -0.75 -5.86 5.23
C ASN A 105 -0.77 -5.29 3.81
N ILE A 106 -0.82 -3.95 3.74
CA ILE A 106 -0.85 -3.19 2.49
C ILE A 106 0.44 -3.28 1.66
N VAL A 107 1.55 -3.76 2.25
CA VAL A 107 2.85 -3.90 1.57
C VAL A 107 2.93 -5.24 0.82
N GLY A 108 1.88 -6.05 0.88
CA GLY A 108 1.76 -7.28 0.09
C GLY A 108 2.28 -8.54 0.77
N GLN A 109 2.60 -8.49 2.07
CA GLN A 109 2.90 -9.71 2.85
C GLN A 109 1.66 -10.61 2.92
N ARG A 110 1.86 -11.92 2.85
CA ARG A 110 0.80 -12.92 2.94
C ARG A 110 0.90 -13.73 4.23
N TYR A 111 -0.18 -14.40 4.57
CA TYR A 111 -0.22 -15.41 5.62
C TYR A 111 -1.17 -16.53 5.22
N LEU A 112 -0.98 -17.73 5.80
CA LEU A 112 -1.88 -18.87 5.63
C LEU A 112 -2.99 -18.78 6.68
N ALA A 113 -4.22 -18.53 6.25
CA ALA A 113 -5.41 -18.58 7.09
C ALA A 113 -5.98 -20.00 7.11
N LEU A 114 -6.42 -20.43 8.29
CA LEU A 114 -7.11 -21.69 8.50
C LEU A 114 -8.48 -21.39 9.10
N ALA A 115 -9.53 -21.82 8.41
CA ALA A 115 -10.92 -21.62 8.81
C ALA A 115 -11.65 -22.96 8.86
N PRO A 116 -12.62 -23.13 9.79
CA PRO A 116 -13.49 -24.29 9.77
C PRO A 116 -14.30 -24.35 8.48
N GLY A 117 -14.64 -25.56 8.03
CA GLY A 117 -15.45 -25.75 6.84
C GLY A 117 -16.91 -25.33 7.05
N ARG A 118 -17.65 -25.20 5.95
CA ARG A 118 -19.06 -24.74 5.94
C ARG A 118 -20.00 -25.61 6.78
N THR A 119 -19.70 -26.89 6.94
CA THR A 119 -20.56 -27.81 7.69
C THR A 119 -20.31 -27.79 9.19
N GLY A 120 -19.14 -27.31 9.64
CA GLY A 120 -18.75 -27.27 11.06
C GLY A 120 -18.71 -28.64 11.74
N ARG A 121 -18.66 -29.73 10.97
CA ARG A 121 -18.70 -31.13 11.46
C ARG A 121 -17.37 -31.87 11.25
N GLY A 122 -16.30 -31.14 10.99
CA GLY A 122 -14.98 -31.74 10.77
C GLY A 122 -14.46 -32.49 11.99
N ILE A 123 -13.77 -33.60 11.73
CA ILE A 123 -13.07 -34.42 12.73
C ILE A 123 -11.58 -34.07 12.66
N PRO A 124 -10.83 -34.03 13.78
CA PRO A 124 -9.40 -33.79 13.74
C PRO A 124 -8.65 -34.76 12.82
N ILE A 125 -7.78 -34.23 11.97
CA ILE A 125 -6.89 -35.02 11.11
C ILE A 125 -5.53 -35.24 11.79
N PRO A 126 -4.89 -36.41 11.58
CA PRO A 126 -3.60 -36.70 12.19
C PRO A 126 -2.50 -35.76 11.68
N PRO A 127 -1.47 -35.45 12.50
CA PRO A 127 -0.30 -34.74 12.03
C PRO A 127 0.33 -35.40 10.79
N GLY A 128 0.84 -34.58 9.88
CA GLY A 128 1.38 -35.01 8.58
C GLY A 128 0.33 -35.06 7.46
N SER A 129 -0.96 -34.91 7.79
CA SER A 129 -2.01 -34.86 6.78
C SER A 129 -1.89 -33.64 5.87
N VAL A 130 -2.44 -33.78 4.67
CA VAL A 130 -2.44 -32.75 3.63
C VAL A 130 -3.88 -32.30 3.37
N ILE A 131 -4.11 -30.99 3.43
CA ILE A 131 -5.36 -30.36 2.99
C ILE A 131 -5.36 -30.39 1.46
N PRO A 132 -6.35 -31.03 0.82
CA PRO A 132 -6.39 -31.18 -0.61
C PRO A 132 -6.87 -29.89 -1.28
N VAL A 133 -6.62 -29.76 -2.59
CA VAL A 133 -6.81 -28.49 -3.33
C VAL A 133 -8.25 -27.97 -3.31
N GLU A 134 -9.23 -28.87 -3.21
CA GLU A 134 -10.66 -28.54 -3.13
C GLU A 134 -11.02 -27.80 -1.84
N ARG A 135 -10.14 -27.83 -0.83
CA ARG A 135 -10.27 -27.09 0.44
C ARG A 135 -9.18 -26.04 0.59
N THR A 136 -8.64 -25.57 -0.52
CA THR A 136 -7.69 -24.47 -0.52
C THR A 136 -8.15 -23.33 -1.40
N GLU A 137 -7.90 -22.11 -0.94
CA GLU A 137 -8.20 -20.90 -1.70
C GLU A 137 -6.88 -20.17 -1.97
N PRO A 138 -6.45 -20.07 -3.25
CA PRO A 138 -5.25 -19.33 -3.61
C PRO A 138 -5.45 -17.85 -3.30
N SER A 139 -4.35 -17.11 -3.23
CA SER A 139 -4.44 -15.69 -2.90
C SER A 139 -5.03 -14.88 -4.05
N PHE A 140 -5.83 -13.88 -3.73
CA PHE A 140 -6.32 -12.92 -4.71
C PHE A 140 -5.14 -12.14 -5.32
N ASP A 141 -5.07 -12.11 -6.64
CA ASP A 141 -4.09 -11.31 -7.38
C ASP A 141 -4.72 -10.00 -7.87
N ILE A 142 -4.33 -8.90 -7.21
CA ILE A 142 -4.73 -7.55 -7.60
C ILE A 142 -4.18 -7.20 -9.00
N GLY A 143 -3.04 -7.77 -9.42
CA GLY A 143 -2.50 -7.60 -10.77
C GLY A 143 -3.47 -8.11 -11.82
N THR A 144 -4.00 -9.31 -11.64
CA THR A 144 -5.05 -9.86 -12.51
C THR A 144 -6.31 -8.99 -12.53
N LEU A 145 -6.74 -8.44 -11.38
CA LEU A 145 -7.87 -7.50 -11.36
C LEU A 145 -7.56 -6.21 -12.13
N LEU A 146 -6.39 -5.61 -11.93
CA LEU A 146 -5.97 -4.38 -12.63
C LEU A 146 -5.81 -4.59 -14.14
N ASN A 147 -5.22 -5.71 -14.55
CA ASN A 147 -5.11 -6.11 -15.95
C ASN A 147 -6.49 -6.37 -16.56
N GLY A 148 -7.48 -6.79 -15.77
CA GLY A 148 -8.88 -6.88 -16.20
C GLY A 148 -9.52 -5.54 -16.59
N TYR A 149 -8.96 -4.40 -16.15
CA TYR A 149 -9.39 -3.05 -16.57
C TYR A 149 -8.61 -2.53 -17.79
N GLU A 150 -7.50 -3.18 -18.17
CA GLU A 150 -6.72 -2.80 -19.36
C GLU A 150 -7.57 -2.73 -20.64
N PRO A 151 -8.51 -3.66 -20.91
CA PRO A 151 -9.38 -3.56 -22.08
C PRO A 151 -10.28 -2.32 -22.07
N LEU A 152 -10.70 -1.83 -20.90
CA LEU A 152 -11.51 -0.60 -20.80
C LEU A 152 -10.70 0.64 -21.15
N PHE A 153 -9.40 0.65 -20.81
CA PHE A 153 -8.49 1.73 -21.19
C PHE A 153 -8.03 1.60 -22.65
N ALA A 154 -7.95 0.39 -23.19
CA ALA A 154 -7.62 0.13 -24.59
C ALA A 154 -8.72 0.61 -25.57
N VAL A 155 -9.95 0.78 -25.09
CA VAL A 155 -11.06 1.36 -25.88
C VAL A 155 -10.90 2.88 -26.08
N LEU A 156 -10.10 3.55 -25.25
CA LEU A 156 -9.86 4.99 -25.37
C LEU A 156 -8.67 5.27 -26.30
N ASP A 157 -8.97 5.72 -27.52
CA ASP A 157 -7.98 6.20 -28.48
C ASP A 157 -7.36 7.53 -27.99
N PRO A 158 -6.03 7.59 -27.72
CA PRO A 158 -5.35 8.79 -27.23
C PRO A 158 -5.53 10.00 -28.16
N ASP A 159 -5.63 9.79 -29.46
CA ASP A 159 -5.79 10.87 -30.44
C ASP A 159 -7.18 11.50 -30.35
N GLN A 160 -8.21 10.70 -30.07
CA GLN A 160 -9.58 11.20 -29.87
C GLN A 160 -9.70 12.03 -28.60
N VAL A 161 -9.05 11.61 -27.49
CA VAL A 161 -9.03 12.37 -26.23
C VAL A 161 -8.29 13.70 -26.38
N ASN A 162 -7.15 13.69 -27.10
CA ASN A 162 -6.37 14.90 -27.34
C ASN A 162 -7.14 15.91 -28.23
N ASN A 163 -7.81 15.41 -29.27
CA ASN A 163 -8.59 16.27 -30.15
C ASN A 163 -9.82 16.85 -29.45
N PHE A 164 -10.49 16.06 -28.60
CA PHE A 164 -11.59 16.54 -27.77
C PHE A 164 -11.12 17.65 -26.82
N THR A 165 -9.99 17.43 -26.14
CA THR A 165 -9.39 18.42 -25.23
C THR A 165 -9.04 19.73 -25.96
N LYS A 166 -8.47 19.64 -27.15
CA LYS A 166 -8.18 20.83 -28.00
C LYS A 166 -9.45 21.55 -28.44
N ALA A 167 -10.50 20.82 -28.80
CA ALA A 167 -11.78 21.41 -29.18
C ALA A 167 -12.46 22.14 -28.01
N VAL A 168 -12.38 21.59 -26.79
CA VAL A 168 -12.86 22.27 -25.57
C VAL A 168 -12.08 23.55 -25.31
N ILE A 169 -10.75 23.52 -25.42
CA ILE A 169 -9.89 24.71 -25.23
C ILE A 169 -10.20 25.79 -26.28
N ALA A 170 -10.31 25.41 -27.55
CA ALA A 170 -10.63 26.35 -28.63
C ALA A 170 -12.05 26.94 -28.48
N SER A 171 -13.02 26.16 -28.03
CA SER A 171 -14.38 26.64 -27.75
C SER A 171 -14.41 27.63 -26.58
N LEU A 172 -13.66 27.37 -25.50
CA LEU A 172 -13.51 28.31 -24.38
C LEU A 172 -12.77 29.60 -24.77
N GLN A 173 -11.97 29.57 -25.84
CA GLN A 173 -11.32 30.74 -26.44
C GLN A 173 -12.21 31.49 -27.45
N GLY A 174 -13.45 31.03 -27.67
CA GLY A 174 -14.45 31.71 -28.50
C GLY A 174 -14.56 31.23 -29.94
N ASP A 175 -13.91 30.11 -30.30
CA ASP A 175 -14.01 29.54 -31.65
C ASP A 175 -15.30 28.73 -31.84
N THR A 176 -16.22 29.25 -32.64
CA THR A 176 -17.53 28.63 -32.92
C THR A 176 -17.42 27.40 -33.82
N SER A 177 -16.31 27.22 -34.55
CA SER A 177 -16.06 26.01 -35.35
C SER A 177 -15.70 24.80 -34.49
N ALA A 178 -15.10 25.03 -33.32
CA ALA A 178 -14.72 23.99 -32.37
C ALA A 178 -15.93 23.28 -31.74
N LEU A 179 -17.09 23.96 -31.63
CA LEU A 179 -18.34 23.37 -31.16
C LEU A 179 -18.84 22.27 -32.09
N ALA A 180 -18.73 22.46 -33.41
CA ALA A 180 -19.11 21.44 -34.39
C ALA A 180 -18.20 20.21 -34.30
N THR A 181 -16.89 20.42 -34.09
CA THR A 181 -15.91 19.34 -33.87
C THR A 181 -16.19 18.58 -32.57
N LEU A 182 -16.57 19.29 -31.49
CA LEU A 182 -16.92 18.70 -30.20
C LEU A 182 -18.14 17.78 -30.32
N VAL A 183 -19.19 18.21 -31.01
CA VAL A 183 -20.39 17.39 -31.26
C VAL A 183 -20.05 16.15 -32.09
N ASN A 184 -19.24 16.31 -33.14
CA ASN A 184 -18.88 15.20 -34.02
C ASN A 184 -17.96 14.17 -33.33
N GLN A 185 -17.00 14.62 -32.53
CA GLN A 185 -16.12 13.74 -31.75
C GLN A 185 -16.83 13.09 -30.57
N THR A 186 -17.78 13.78 -29.93
CA THR A 186 -18.65 13.17 -28.92
C THR A 186 -19.50 12.06 -29.53
N SER A 187 -20.02 12.26 -30.75
CA SER A 187 -20.75 11.23 -31.50
C SER A 187 -19.86 10.03 -31.85
N THR A 188 -18.61 10.27 -32.26
CA THR A 188 -17.65 9.22 -32.61
C THR A 188 -17.24 8.40 -31.37
N LEU A 189 -16.93 9.08 -30.26
CA LEU A 189 -16.63 8.43 -28.98
C LEU A 189 -17.84 7.63 -28.44
N THR A 190 -19.05 8.18 -28.58
CA THR A 190 -20.29 7.48 -28.22
C THR A 190 -20.51 6.26 -29.10
N ALA A 191 -20.17 6.32 -30.39
CA ALA A 191 -20.23 5.18 -31.30
C ALA A 191 -19.15 4.12 -30.99
N THR A 192 -17.95 4.51 -30.58
CA THR A 192 -16.90 3.60 -30.11
C THR A 192 -17.27 2.90 -28.80
N PHE A 193 -17.97 3.59 -27.89
CA PHE A 193 -18.52 2.98 -26.68
C PHE A 193 -19.76 2.11 -26.96
N ALA A 194 -20.62 2.50 -27.90
CA ALA A 194 -21.83 1.77 -28.27
C ALA A 194 -21.56 0.56 -29.18
N GLY A 195 -20.41 0.50 -29.86
CA GLY A 195 -20.01 -0.59 -30.74
C GLY A 195 -19.24 -1.74 -30.07
N ASN A 196 -19.04 -1.71 -28.75
CA ASN A 196 -18.28 -2.72 -27.99
C ASN A 196 -19.16 -3.85 -27.43
N ASP A 197 -20.07 -4.38 -28.25
CA ASP A 197 -20.90 -5.54 -27.91
C ASP A 197 -20.04 -6.75 -27.53
N ASP A 198 -18.83 -6.88 -28.08
CA ASP A 198 -17.89 -7.97 -27.75
C ASP A 198 -17.31 -7.86 -26.34
N ALA A 199 -17.04 -6.65 -25.84
CA ALA A 199 -16.53 -6.46 -24.48
C ALA A 199 -17.62 -6.74 -23.44
N LEU A 200 -18.85 -6.29 -23.71
CA LEU A 200 -20.02 -6.58 -22.88
C LEU A 200 -20.37 -8.08 -22.92
N ALA A 201 -20.29 -8.72 -24.09
CA ALA A 201 -20.48 -10.17 -24.23
C ALA A 201 -19.40 -10.98 -23.49
N ASN A 202 -18.15 -10.52 -23.46
CA ASN A 202 -17.08 -11.17 -22.70
C ASN A 202 -17.24 -11.03 -21.18
N VAL A 203 -17.74 -9.88 -20.71
CA VAL A 203 -18.08 -9.67 -19.29
C VAL A 203 -19.30 -10.53 -18.92
N ILE A 204 -20.35 -10.54 -19.74
CA ILE A 204 -21.53 -11.39 -19.54
C ILE A 204 -21.15 -12.87 -19.57
N GLY A 205 -20.34 -13.33 -20.52
CA GLY A 205 -19.87 -14.71 -20.59
C GLY A 205 -18.95 -15.12 -19.45
N SER A 206 -18.22 -14.18 -18.86
CA SER A 206 -17.43 -14.42 -17.64
C SER A 206 -18.30 -14.48 -16.39
N LEU A 207 -19.34 -13.64 -16.31
CA LEU A 207 -20.38 -13.73 -15.28
C LEU A 207 -21.19 -15.02 -15.40
N ASP A 208 -21.46 -15.51 -16.61
CA ASP A 208 -22.19 -16.75 -16.86
C ASP A 208 -21.35 -17.99 -16.48
N ARG A 209 -20.03 -17.93 -16.67
CA ARG A 209 -19.09 -18.96 -16.17
C ARG A 209 -18.99 -18.97 -14.64
N VAL A 210 -18.99 -17.80 -14.01
CA VAL A 210 -19.01 -17.67 -12.54
C VAL A 210 -20.36 -18.14 -11.98
N ALA A 211 -21.47 -17.78 -12.63
CA ALA A 211 -22.81 -18.23 -12.27
C ALA A 211 -22.99 -19.74 -12.50
N GLY A 212 -22.43 -20.29 -13.58
CA GLY A 212 -22.42 -21.73 -13.86
C GLY A 212 -21.55 -22.52 -12.88
N SER A 213 -20.41 -21.96 -12.45
CA SER A 213 -19.58 -22.51 -11.39
C SER A 213 -20.23 -22.42 -10.00
N LEU A 214 -21.19 -21.53 -9.82
CA LEU A 214 -22.00 -21.41 -8.60
C LEU A 214 -23.23 -22.33 -8.65
N ALA A 215 -23.79 -22.57 -9.84
CA ALA A 215 -24.90 -23.48 -10.07
C ALA A 215 -24.52 -24.97 -9.98
N SER A 216 -23.25 -25.32 -10.21
CA SER A 216 -22.75 -26.70 -10.04
C SER A 216 -22.64 -27.15 -8.57
N GLN A 217 -22.87 -26.26 -7.60
CA GLN A 217 -22.73 -26.52 -6.16
C GLN A 217 -24.08 -26.63 -5.40
N SER A 218 -25.22 -26.71 -6.10
CA SER A 218 -26.53 -26.38 -5.52
C SER A 218 -27.38 -27.59 -5.05
N ALA A 219 -26.96 -28.28 -4.00
CA ALA A 219 -27.89 -29.05 -3.15
C ALA A 219 -28.61 -28.15 -2.11
N GLU A 220 -28.32 -26.84 -2.11
CA GLU A 220 -28.73 -25.87 -1.07
C GLU A 220 -29.63 -24.74 -1.62
N PHE A 221 -30.16 -24.89 -2.85
CA PHE A 221 -30.89 -23.84 -3.58
C PHE A 221 -32.34 -23.62 -3.09
N GLU A 222 -32.97 -24.63 -2.47
CA GLU A 222 -34.35 -24.50 -2.00
C GLU A 222 -34.50 -23.48 -0.86
N HIS A 223 -33.50 -23.37 0.02
CA HIS A 223 -33.52 -22.41 1.13
C HIS A 223 -33.30 -20.97 0.66
N THR A 224 -32.48 -20.75 -0.36
CA THR A 224 -32.18 -19.41 -0.90
C THR A 224 -33.36 -18.83 -1.69
N ILE A 225 -34.13 -19.66 -2.41
CA ILE A 225 -35.36 -19.21 -3.08
C ILE A 225 -36.40 -18.73 -2.06
N ALA A 226 -36.55 -19.45 -0.93
CA ALA A 226 -37.49 -19.07 0.11
C ALA A 226 -37.13 -17.72 0.76
N GLN A 227 -35.85 -17.50 1.04
CA GLN A 227 -35.34 -16.24 1.59
C GLN A 227 -35.43 -15.08 0.59
N THR A 228 -35.21 -15.34 -0.70
CA THR A 228 -35.34 -14.34 -1.77
C THR A 228 -36.78 -13.87 -1.93
N ARG A 229 -37.75 -14.79 -1.87
CA ARG A 229 -39.18 -14.43 -1.90
C ARG A 229 -39.59 -13.56 -0.70
N GLN A 230 -39.01 -13.83 0.47
CA GLN A 230 -39.24 -13.04 1.68
C GLN A 230 -38.57 -11.65 1.63
N MET A 231 -37.38 -11.53 1.03
CA MET A 231 -36.74 -10.23 0.78
C MET A 231 -37.53 -9.39 -0.23
N VAL A 232 -38.02 -9.99 -1.32
CA VAL A 232 -38.82 -9.27 -2.33
C VAL A 232 -40.14 -8.76 -1.75
N SER A 233 -40.79 -9.54 -0.86
CA SER A 233 -42.02 -9.09 -0.21
C SER A 233 -41.78 -7.95 0.79
N GLN A 234 -40.67 -7.99 1.54
CA GLN A 234 -40.26 -6.89 2.43
C GLN A 234 -39.81 -5.63 1.68
N PHE A 235 -39.20 -5.79 0.49
CA PHE A 235 -38.82 -4.64 -0.34
C PHE A 235 -40.07 -3.97 -0.95
N ASN A 236 -41.06 -4.77 -1.35
CA ASN A 236 -42.32 -4.23 -1.88
C ASN A 236 -43.15 -3.51 -0.80
N SER A 237 -43.07 -3.92 0.47
CA SER A 237 -43.73 -3.21 1.58
C SER A 237 -43.04 -1.90 1.98
N ARG A 238 -41.77 -1.70 1.62
CA ARG A 238 -41.01 -0.43 1.81
C ARG A 238 -40.99 0.46 0.57
N ARG A 239 -41.72 0.09 -0.48
CA ARG A 239 -41.79 0.85 -1.74
C ARG A 239 -42.29 2.29 -1.53
N SER A 240 -43.18 2.54 -0.59
CA SER A 240 -43.66 3.90 -0.27
C SER A 240 -42.56 4.79 0.33
N GLU A 241 -41.69 4.24 1.18
CA GLU A 241 -40.50 4.90 1.73
C GLU A 241 -39.49 5.25 0.63
N LEU A 242 -39.30 4.35 -0.35
CA LEU A 242 -38.43 4.61 -1.51
C LEU A 242 -38.97 5.72 -2.43
N VAL A 243 -40.29 5.77 -2.63
CA VAL A 243 -40.95 6.81 -3.42
C VAL A 243 -40.85 8.18 -2.73
N GLU A 244 -40.94 8.22 -1.40
CA GLU A 244 -40.74 9.43 -0.61
C GLU A 244 -39.28 9.92 -0.65
N SER A 245 -38.30 9.02 -0.59
CA SER A 245 -36.87 9.31 -0.78
C SER A 245 -36.57 9.88 -2.19
N THR A 246 -37.29 9.42 -3.21
CA THR A 246 -37.17 9.93 -4.59
C THR A 246 -37.72 11.36 -4.71
N GLY A 247 -38.80 11.68 -3.98
CA GLY A 247 -39.31 13.04 -3.83
C GLY A 247 -38.31 14.00 -3.19
N ASN A 248 -37.55 13.53 -2.19
CA ASN A 248 -36.51 14.32 -1.53
C ASN A 248 -35.28 14.56 -2.42
N MET A 249 -34.88 13.60 -3.26
CA MET A 249 -33.83 13.82 -4.27
C MET A 249 -34.21 14.90 -5.30
N ALA A 250 -35.46 14.92 -5.75
CA ALA A 250 -35.95 15.97 -6.65
C ALA A 250 -35.99 17.36 -5.98
N ALA A 251 -36.12 17.42 -4.65
CA ALA A 251 -35.99 18.66 -3.89
C ALA A 251 -34.51 19.11 -3.79
N VAL A 252 -33.58 18.20 -3.52
CA VAL A 252 -32.14 18.48 -3.46
C VAL A 252 -31.59 18.93 -4.81
N VAL A 253 -32.00 18.32 -5.92
CA VAL A 253 -31.58 18.73 -7.28
C VAL A 253 -32.09 20.13 -7.63
N ARG A 254 -33.33 20.47 -7.23
CA ARG A 254 -33.85 21.84 -7.39
C ARG A 254 -33.10 22.85 -6.53
N GLN A 255 -32.70 22.46 -5.32
CA GLN A 255 -31.93 23.32 -4.42
C GLN A 255 -30.48 23.53 -4.91
N LEU A 256 -29.83 22.49 -5.43
CA LEU A 256 -28.54 22.58 -6.13
C LEU A 256 -28.63 23.46 -7.37
N GLY A 257 -29.71 23.35 -8.15
CA GLY A 257 -29.97 24.24 -9.29
C GLY A 257 -30.11 25.70 -8.89
N GLY A 258 -30.76 25.99 -7.75
CA GLY A 258 -30.85 27.34 -7.19
C GLY A 258 -29.49 27.88 -6.74
N ILE A 259 -28.69 27.08 -6.02
CA ILE A 259 -27.34 27.47 -5.59
C ILE A 259 -26.43 27.76 -6.79
N LEU A 260 -26.48 26.92 -7.82
CA LEU A 260 -25.70 27.13 -9.05
C LEU A 260 -26.12 28.39 -9.80
N ALA A 261 -27.41 28.75 -9.79
CA ALA A 261 -27.89 30.00 -10.37
C ALA A 261 -27.37 31.23 -9.60
N ASP A 262 -27.31 31.16 -8.26
CA ASP A 262 -26.81 32.23 -7.41
C ASP A 262 -25.28 32.39 -7.46
N VAL A 263 -24.53 31.30 -7.70
CA VAL A 263 -23.05 31.31 -7.77
C VAL A 263 -22.52 31.72 -9.16
N ASN A 264 -23.31 31.52 -10.22
CA ASN A 264 -22.97 31.89 -11.60
C ASN A 264 -22.44 33.35 -11.78
N PRO A 265 -23.03 34.40 -11.17
CA PRO A 265 -22.50 35.77 -11.30
C PRO A 265 -21.11 35.96 -10.67
N GLN A 266 -20.79 35.26 -9.57
CA GLN A 266 -19.48 35.34 -8.93
C GLN A 266 -18.40 34.60 -9.74
N ILE A 267 -18.76 33.45 -10.33
CA ILE A 267 -17.86 32.72 -11.24
C ILE A 267 -17.57 33.55 -12.50
N ARG A 268 -18.58 34.20 -13.08
CA ARG A 268 -18.37 35.12 -14.22
C ARG A 268 -17.48 36.30 -13.85
N GLN A 269 -17.62 36.88 -12.67
CA GLN A 269 -16.72 37.96 -12.23
C GLN A 269 -15.26 37.50 -12.10
N ILE A 270 -14.99 36.25 -11.69
CA ILE A 270 -13.63 35.71 -11.63
C ILE A 270 -13.09 35.44 -13.03
N LEU A 271 -13.94 34.99 -13.95
CA LEU A 271 -13.58 34.70 -15.34
C LEU A 271 -13.35 35.96 -16.18
N ASP A 272 -14.17 37.00 -15.99
CA ASP A 272 -14.15 38.24 -16.79
C ASP A 272 -13.22 39.33 -16.21
N ARG A 273 -12.67 39.14 -15.00
CA ARG A 273 -11.79 40.11 -14.35
C ARG A 273 -10.46 40.19 -15.09
N GLN A 274 -10.16 41.34 -15.71
CA GLN A 274 -8.88 41.59 -16.36
C GLN A 274 -7.83 42.15 -15.38
N PRO A 275 -6.55 41.72 -15.47
CA PRO A 275 -6.06 40.60 -16.27
C PRO A 275 -6.51 39.28 -15.63
N GLY A 276 -7.08 38.36 -16.43
CA GLY A 276 -7.68 37.09 -15.97
C GLY A 276 -6.84 36.40 -14.90
N TYR A 277 -7.47 35.73 -13.92
CA TYR A 277 -6.76 35.02 -12.84
C TYR A 277 -5.62 34.14 -13.38
N THR A 278 -5.87 33.42 -14.47
CA THR A 278 -4.86 32.62 -15.17
C THR A 278 -3.70 33.46 -15.71
N LYS A 279 -3.97 34.65 -16.26
CA LYS A 279 -2.95 35.57 -16.76
C LYS A 279 -2.13 36.17 -15.62
N HIS A 280 -2.75 36.51 -14.50
CA HIS A 280 -2.02 36.96 -13.31
C HIS A 280 -1.13 35.85 -12.72
N LEU A 281 -1.61 34.60 -12.72
CA LEU A 281 -0.83 33.46 -12.25
C LEU A 281 0.35 33.14 -13.18
N LEU A 282 0.18 33.32 -14.49
CA LEU A 282 1.23 33.20 -15.50
C LEU A 282 2.22 34.38 -15.47
N ASP A 283 1.77 35.60 -15.19
CA ASP A 283 2.66 36.76 -15.04
C ASP A 283 3.57 36.65 -13.80
N ILE A 284 3.20 35.80 -12.84
CA ILE A 284 3.97 35.51 -11.60
C ILE A 284 4.77 34.20 -11.72
N GLU A 285 4.86 33.61 -12.92
CA GLU A 285 5.53 32.33 -13.21
C GLU A 285 6.89 32.12 -12.49
N PRO A 286 7.82 33.11 -12.43
CA PRO A 286 9.10 32.91 -11.75
C PRO A 286 8.95 32.64 -10.25
N GLN A 287 7.98 33.29 -9.61
CA GLN A 287 7.75 33.17 -8.16
C GLN A 287 6.98 31.89 -7.84
N VAL A 288 6.03 31.51 -8.70
CA VAL A 288 5.29 30.24 -8.55
C VAL A 288 6.22 29.05 -8.77
N ALA A 289 7.09 29.10 -9.79
CA ALA A 289 8.11 28.08 -10.03
C ALA A 289 9.13 28.01 -8.88
N PHE A 290 9.58 29.15 -8.37
CA PHE A 290 10.47 29.20 -7.21
C PHE A 290 9.83 28.58 -5.97
N VAL A 291 8.59 28.94 -5.64
CA VAL A 291 7.87 28.36 -4.50
C VAL A 291 7.66 26.86 -4.73
N GLY A 292 7.21 26.45 -5.93
CA GLY A 292 6.97 25.05 -6.27
C GLY A 292 8.21 24.18 -6.14
N MET A 293 9.35 24.62 -6.69
CA MET A 293 10.62 23.87 -6.60
C MET A 293 11.19 23.82 -5.18
N ASN A 294 11.00 24.88 -4.38
CA ASN A 294 11.54 24.94 -3.01
C ASN A 294 10.60 24.35 -1.95
N THR A 295 9.31 24.15 -2.25
CA THR A 295 8.34 23.60 -1.30
C THR A 295 8.75 22.21 -0.79
N PRO A 296 9.17 21.25 -1.64
CA PRO A 296 9.65 19.95 -1.14
C PRO A 296 10.88 20.05 -0.24
N LEU A 297 11.80 20.99 -0.51
CA LEU A 297 12.99 21.23 0.31
C LEU A 297 12.61 21.81 1.67
N LEU A 298 11.69 22.78 1.68
CA LEU A 298 11.16 23.39 2.89
C LEU A 298 10.40 22.36 3.75
N LEU A 299 9.55 21.53 3.15
CA LEU A 299 8.83 20.45 3.84
C LEU A 299 9.78 19.37 4.38
N LYS A 300 10.83 18.99 3.63
CA LYS A 300 11.88 18.09 4.14
C LYS A 300 12.63 18.70 5.33
N GLY A 301 12.91 20.00 5.29
CA GLY A 301 13.50 20.75 6.41
C GLY A 301 12.61 20.69 7.65
N LEU A 302 11.33 21.04 7.49
CA LEU A 302 10.32 20.97 8.57
C LEU A 302 10.15 19.56 9.11
N ALA A 303 10.06 18.54 8.26
CA ALA A 303 9.97 17.15 8.68
C ALA A 303 11.20 16.70 9.48
N ARG A 304 12.40 17.21 9.15
CA ARG A 304 13.62 16.94 9.91
C ARG A 304 13.61 17.63 11.28
N VAL A 305 13.03 18.82 11.37
CA VAL A 305 12.88 19.58 12.61
C VAL A 305 11.88 18.90 13.56
N PHE A 306 10.74 18.44 13.04
CA PHE A 306 9.65 17.85 13.83
C PHE A 306 9.67 16.31 13.91
N GLY A 307 10.57 15.64 13.18
CA GLY A 307 10.61 14.18 13.07
C GLY A 307 11.01 13.45 14.36
N GLN A 308 11.52 14.17 15.37
CA GLN A 308 11.97 13.58 16.65
C GLN A 308 11.00 13.81 17.83
N GLY A 309 9.85 14.49 17.60
CA GLY A 309 8.81 14.73 18.60
C GLY A 309 8.33 16.19 18.65
N THR A 310 7.70 16.59 19.76
CA THR A 310 7.19 17.97 19.98
C THR A 310 8.27 18.97 20.39
N TYR A 311 9.55 18.61 20.28
CA TYR A 311 10.69 19.42 20.65
C TYR A 311 11.61 19.62 19.45
N MET A 312 12.18 20.82 19.35
CA MET A 312 13.11 21.19 18.28
C MET A 312 14.55 21.03 18.79
N ASN A 313 15.37 20.28 18.06
CA ASN A 313 16.80 20.13 18.34
C ASN A 313 17.61 21.05 17.42
N VAL A 314 18.20 22.12 17.97
CA VAL A 314 19.11 23.02 17.26
C VAL A 314 20.54 22.71 17.68
N TYR A 315 21.44 22.50 16.72
CA TYR A 315 22.87 22.28 16.97
C TYR A 315 23.67 23.47 16.44
N GLY A 316 24.38 24.17 17.33
CA GLY A 316 25.34 25.21 16.94
C GLY A 316 26.64 24.57 16.45
N CYS A 317 26.79 24.42 15.14
CA CYS A 317 27.94 23.71 14.57
C CYS A 317 29.17 24.59 14.32
N ASP A 318 28.97 25.90 14.15
CA ASP A 318 30.06 26.87 13.96
C ASP A 318 29.72 28.20 14.64
N VAL A 319 29.83 28.22 15.97
CA VAL A 319 29.48 29.39 16.77
C VAL A 319 30.74 30.16 17.12
N ASN A 320 31.11 31.13 16.27
CA ASN A 320 32.20 32.04 16.57
C ASN A 320 31.69 33.27 17.33
N PHE A 321 31.66 33.18 18.67
CA PHE A 321 31.26 34.30 19.53
C PHE A 321 32.15 35.55 19.36
N TYR A 322 33.35 35.41 18.80
CA TYR A 322 34.29 36.50 18.60
C TYR A 322 34.21 37.14 17.21
N GLY A 323 33.30 36.70 16.34
CA GLY A 323 33.12 37.29 15.01
C GLY A 323 32.71 38.77 15.01
N TYR A 324 32.28 39.30 16.15
CA TYR A 324 32.00 40.73 16.35
C TYR A 324 33.27 41.58 16.46
N PHE A 325 34.42 40.98 16.78
CA PHE A 325 35.70 41.69 16.92
C PHE A 325 36.55 41.44 15.66
N PRO A 326 36.68 42.43 14.75
CA PRO A 326 37.27 42.22 13.42
C PRO A 326 38.67 41.59 13.42
N GLY A 327 39.49 41.86 14.45
CA GLY A 327 40.83 41.29 14.56
C GLY A 327 40.91 39.87 15.12
N LEU A 328 39.92 39.42 15.92
CA LEU A 328 39.90 38.05 16.46
C LEU A 328 39.22 37.05 15.53
N ASN A 329 38.36 37.52 14.62
CA ASN A 329 37.62 36.67 13.69
C ASN A 329 38.55 35.80 12.82
N ASP A 330 39.70 36.34 12.42
CA ASP A 330 40.69 35.62 11.60
C ASP A 330 41.69 34.83 12.45
N MET A 331 41.98 35.28 13.67
CA MET A 331 42.96 34.65 14.57
C MET A 331 42.46 33.35 15.19
N VAL A 332 41.19 33.31 15.63
CA VAL A 332 40.63 32.14 16.32
C VAL A 332 40.63 30.88 15.44
N PRO A 333 40.19 30.91 14.16
CA PRO A 333 40.25 29.75 13.27
C PRO A 333 41.68 29.25 13.04
N ILE A 334 42.65 30.16 12.92
CA ILE A 334 44.07 29.82 12.73
C ILE A 334 44.63 29.10 13.95
N ILE A 335 44.35 29.60 15.16
CA ILE A 335 44.79 28.99 16.41
C ILE A 335 44.14 27.60 16.60
N VAL A 336 42.84 27.49 16.33
CA VAL A 336 42.12 26.21 16.40
C VAL A 336 42.68 25.23 15.39
N ALA A 337 42.90 25.62 14.13
CA ALA A 337 43.50 24.76 13.11
C ALA A 337 44.90 24.29 13.52
N ALA A 338 45.75 25.18 14.06
CA ALA A 338 47.09 24.83 14.53
C ALA A 338 47.08 23.88 15.75
N ALA A 339 46.06 23.99 16.62
CA ALA A 339 45.90 23.14 17.79
C ALA A 339 45.22 21.78 17.48
N THR A 340 44.70 21.59 16.27
CA THR A 340 43.93 20.40 15.89
C THR A 340 44.79 19.43 15.06
N PRO A 341 44.74 18.11 15.33
CA PRO A 341 45.48 17.12 14.55
C PRO A 341 45.14 17.17 13.06
N GLY A 342 46.15 17.49 12.22
CA GLY A 342 45.99 17.58 10.76
C GLY A 342 45.60 18.96 10.23
N GLY A 343 45.59 20.01 11.07
CA GLY A 343 45.43 21.39 10.61
C GLY A 343 44.00 21.75 10.18
N LYS A 344 43.01 20.93 10.56
CA LYS A 344 41.61 21.10 10.15
C LYS A 344 40.70 21.13 11.39
N PRO A 345 39.67 21.99 11.42
CA PRO A 345 38.70 22.00 12.50
C PRO A 345 37.97 20.65 12.60
N MET A 346 37.81 20.15 13.83
CA MET A 346 37.12 18.88 14.10
C MET A 346 35.67 19.14 14.52
N TYR A 347 34.73 18.63 13.74
CA TYR A 347 33.30 18.72 14.04
C TYR A 347 32.77 17.41 14.64
N THR A 348 31.77 17.53 15.51
CA THR A 348 31.02 16.36 16.02
C THR A 348 30.31 15.63 14.87
N PRO A 349 29.92 14.35 15.02
CA PRO A 349 29.22 13.61 13.96
C PRO A 349 27.95 14.31 13.44
N LYS A 350 27.28 15.10 14.29
CA LYS A 350 26.09 15.88 13.90
C LYS A 350 26.40 17.13 13.07
N CYS A 351 27.64 17.63 13.13
CA CYS A 351 28.09 18.85 12.48
C CYS A 351 29.07 18.60 11.32
N ARG A 352 29.25 17.35 10.90
CA ARG A 352 30.21 16.99 9.85
C ARG A 352 29.69 17.27 8.42
N ASN A 353 28.38 17.33 8.22
CA ASN A 353 27.77 17.52 6.88
C ASN A 353 27.68 18.98 6.41
N VAL A 354 28.00 19.98 7.24
CA VAL A 354 27.86 21.40 6.87
C VAL A 354 29.07 21.94 6.08
N THR A 355 30.16 21.19 5.99
CA THR A 355 31.40 21.62 5.31
C THR A 355 31.60 21.01 3.92
N ASP A 356 30.86 19.95 3.58
CA ASP A 356 31.05 19.20 2.33
C ASP A 356 29.93 19.44 1.27
N GLY A 357 28.99 20.35 1.53
CA GLY A 357 27.90 20.71 0.61
C GLY A 357 26.60 21.06 1.30
#